data_AF-A0A1Y4AUN6-F1
#
_entry.id   AF-A0A1Y4AUN6-F1
#
_cell.length_a   1.000
_cell.length_b   1.000
_cell.length_c   1.000
_cell.angle_alpha   90.00
_cell.angle_beta   90.00
_cell.angle_gamma   90.00
#
_symmetry.space_group_name_H-M   'P 1'
#
loop_
_entity.id
_entity.type
_entity.pdbx_description
1 polymer ?
#
loop_
_entity_poly.entity_id
_entity_poly.type
_entity_poly.pdbx_seq_one_letter_code
_entity_poly.pdbx_strand_id
1 'polypeptide(L)'
;MHIGAQNLSDEAYVNVFKNYQKLEKVIDTFMARSRRENNSQWCRSLQGKDFSFCTSKNDVYDVMSGNRYYKVNACSYSRHRTIEFRQHQGSTDFEKISNWVNFCAKLVAWSKKNVLQAEVTSIDEIPFLTTKEKSFFKQRAEILR
;
A
#
# COMPACT_ATOMS: atom_id res chain seq x y z
N MET A 1 -9.70 2.36 2.49
CA MET A 1 -10.04 0.96 2.80
C MET A 1 -9.24 0.55 4.03
N HIS A 2 -9.86 -0.15 4.98
CA HIS A 2 -9.22 -0.55 6.24
C HIS A 2 -9.01 -2.06 6.31
N ILE A 3 -7.80 -2.50 6.71
CA ILE A 3 -7.50 -3.90 7.02
C ILE A 3 -7.17 -4.01 8.51
N GLY A 4 -7.82 -4.97 9.19
CA GLY A 4 -7.56 -5.26 10.60
C GLY A 4 -6.09 -5.58 10.85
N ALA A 5 -5.51 -4.89 11.84
CA ALA A 5 -4.09 -4.94 12.19
C ALA A 5 -3.84 -5.25 13.67
N GLN A 6 -4.90 -5.43 14.47
CA GLN A 6 -4.81 -5.75 15.89
C GLN A 6 -3.92 -6.97 16.18
N ASN A 7 -4.04 -8.01 15.35
CA ASN A 7 -3.31 -9.26 15.50
C ASN A 7 -2.02 -9.33 14.64
N LEU A 8 -1.60 -8.21 14.04
CA LEU A 8 -0.29 -8.15 13.37
C LEU A 8 0.80 -7.94 14.43
N SER A 9 1.89 -8.69 14.33
CA SER A 9 3.12 -8.33 15.05
C SER A 9 3.60 -6.94 14.61
N ASP A 10 4.41 -6.31 15.45
CA ASP A 10 5.00 -5.02 15.11
C ASP A 10 5.85 -5.11 13.85
N GLU A 11 6.67 -6.16 13.73
CA GLU A 11 7.45 -6.45 12.53
C GLU A 11 6.58 -6.56 11.27
N ALA A 12 5.50 -7.35 11.31
CA ALA A 12 4.59 -7.50 10.19
C ALA A 12 3.93 -6.17 9.80
N TYR A 13 3.59 -5.34 10.79
CA TYR A 13 3.02 -4.02 10.55
C TYR A 13 4.05 -3.10 9.87
N VAL A 14 5.28 -3.02 10.37
CA VAL A 14 6.38 -2.26 9.75
C VAL A 14 6.62 -2.72 8.31
N ASN A 15 6.62 -4.04 8.09
CA ASN A 15 6.82 -4.62 6.76
C ASN A 15 5.76 -4.18 5.76
N VAL A 16 4.49 -3.98 6.17
CA VAL A 16 3.46 -3.45 5.25
C VAL A 16 3.86 -2.08 4.70
N PHE A 17 4.38 -1.18 5.54
CA PHE A 17 4.81 0.16 5.11
C PHE A 17 6.07 0.11 4.24
N LYS A 18 7.07 -0.70 4.64
CA LYS A 18 8.29 -0.93 3.84
C LYS A 18 7.96 -1.51 2.46
N ASN A 19 7.07 -2.49 2.41
CA ASN A 19 6.66 -3.15 1.17
C ASN A 19 5.84 -2.21 0.29
N TYR A 20 4.89 -1.47 0.87
CA TYR A 20 4.10 -0.51 0.11
C TYR A 20 4.97 0.58 -0.50
N GLN A 21 5.95 1.10 0.24
CA GLN A 21 6.90 2.08 -0.27
C GLN A 21 7.66 1.53 -1.50
N LYS A 22 8.15 0.28 -1.44
CA LYS A 22 8.85 -0.37 -2.57
C LYS A 22 7.95 -0.72 -3.75
N LEU A 23 6.65 -0.87 -3.52
CA LEU A 23 5.64 -1.12 -4.56
C LEU A 23 5.02 0.17 -5.10
N GLU A 24 5.24 1.33 -4.48
CA GLU A 24 4.41 2.50 -4.72
C GLU A 24 4.44 2.96 -6.18
N LYS A 25 5.62 2.96 -6.81
CA LYS A 25 5.77 3.36 -8.21
C LYS A 25 5.08 2.39 -9.17
N VAL A 26 5.17 1.08 -8.94
CA VAL A 26 4.42 0.11 -9.75
C VAL A 26 2.91 0.25 -9.50
N ILE A 27 2.47 0.53 -8.27
CA ILE A 27 1.07 0.81 -7.95
C ILE A 27 0.57 2.05 -8.70
N ASP A 28 1.38 3.11 -8.79
CA ASP A 28 1.03 4.34 -9.51
C ASP A 28 0.61 4.04 -10.96
N THR A 29 1.25 3.07 -11.63
CA THR A 29 0.97 2.74 -13.04
C THR A 29 -0.50 2.40 -13.30
N PHE A 30 -1.17 1.73 -12.35
CA PHE A 30 -2.57 1.33 -12.47
C PHE A 30 -3.54 2.15 -11.58
N MET A 31 -3.08 3.31 -11.09
CA MET A 31 -3.91 4.30 -10.38
C MET A 31 -4.28 5.47 -11.29
N ALA A 32 -5.41 6.15 -11.02
CA ALA A 32 -5.73 7.39 -11.75
C ALA A 32 -4.66 8.45 -11.53
N ARG A 33 -4.40 9.32 -12.52
CA ARG A 33 -3.35 10.35 -12.46
C ARG A 33 -3.38 11.21 -11.19
N SER A 34 -4.57 11.57 -10.70
CA SER A 34 -4.77 12.34 -9.45
C SER A 34 -4.38 11.58 -8.16
N ARG A 35 -4.04 10.30 -8.26
CA ARG A 35 -3.64 9.40 -7.16
C ARG A 35 -2.20 8.89 -7.28
N ARG A 36 -1.46 9.33 -8.31
CA ARG A 36 -0.06 8.94 -8.56
C ARG A 36 0.92 9.88 -7.86
N GLU A 37 2.15 9.42 -7.70
CA GLU A 37 3.29 10.19 -7.21
C GLU A 37 2.91 10.92 -5.92
N ASN A 38 3.20 12.21 -5.82
CA ASN A 38 2.79 13.07 -4.73
C ASN A 38 1.72 14.11 -5.15
N ASN A 39 0.93 13.79 -6.18
CA ASN A 39 -0.04 14.73 -6.77
C ASN A 39 -1.28 15.00 -5.90
N SER A 40 -1.44 14.30 -4.78
CA SER A 40 -2.59 14.44 -3.88
C SER A 40 -2.18 14.74 -2.46
N GLN A 41 -2.62 15.89 -1.94
CA GLN A 41 -2.44 16.23 -0.52
C GLN A 41 -3.21 15.31 0.44
N TRP A 42 -4.15 14.50 -0.07
CA TRP A 42 -5.02 13.62 0.73
C TRP A 42 -4.52 12.17 0.79
N CYS A 43 -3.53 11.83 -0.04
CA CYS A 43 -2.83 10.54 -0.08
C CYS A 43 -1.41 10.73 -0.61
N ARG A 44 -0.57 11.43 0.17
CA ARG A 44 0.82 11.71 -0.18
C ARG A 44 1.67 10.45 -0.26
N SER A 45 2.75 10.55 -1.01
CA SER A 45 3.72 9.47 -1.23
C SER A 45 4.41 9.02 0.06
N LEU A 46 4.74 7.74 0.17
CA LEU A 46 5.65 7.20 1.19
C LEU A 46 7.12 7.32 0.74
N GLN A 47 7.38 7.72 -0.51
CA GLN A 47 8.75 8.00 -0.97
C GLN A 47 9.37 9.09 -0.09
N GLY A 48 10.63 8.88 0.31
CA GLY A 48 11.34 9.77 1.24
C GLY A 48 11.04 9.55 2.73
N LYS A 49 10.15 8.60 3.09
CA LYS A 49 10.02 8.14 4.48
C LYS A 49 11.06 7.07 4.80
N ASP A 50 11.73 7.19 5.94
CA ASP A 50 12.69 6.18 6.37
C ASP A 50 12.06 5.27 7.43
N PHE A 51 11.83 4.02 7.06
CA PHE A 51 11.33 2.98 7.97
C PHE A 51 12.43 2.01 8.43
N SER A 52 13.70 2.25 8.08
CA SER A 52 14.81 1.31 8.31
C SER A 52 14.95 0.94 9.79
N PHE A 53 14.82 1.91 10.67
CA PHE A 53 14.92 1.77 12.13
C PHE A 53 13.59 1.46 12.83
N CYS A 54 12.48 1.34 12.11
CA CYS A 54 11.20 1.00 12.74
C CYS A 54 11.21 -0.46 13.19
N THR A 55 10.88 -0.66 14.46
CA THR A 55 10.70 -1.95 15.14
C THR A 55 9.30 -2.10 15.72
N SER A 56 8.58 -0.99 15.92
CA SER A 56 7.24 -0.93 16.52
C SER A 56 6.21 -0.25 15.62
N LYS A 57 4.93 -0.43 15.93
CA LYS A 57 3.82 0.32 15.29
C LYS A 57 3.89 1.82 15.59
N ASN A 58 4.42 2.20 16.76
CA ASN A 58 4.60 3.60 17.14
C ASN A 58 5.71 4.26 16.33
N ASP A 59 6.81 3.55 16.04
CA ASP A 59 7.90 4.09 15.22
C ASP A 59 7.38 4.46 13.82
N VAL A 60 6.50 3.64 13.24
CA VAL A 60 5.85 3.94 11.95
C VAL A 60 4.97 5.19 12.07
N TYR A 61 4.22 5.34 13.17
CA TYR A 61 3.42 6.53 13.40
C TYR A 61 4.28 7.80 13.48
N ASP A 62 5.45 7.72 14.13
CA ASP A 62 6.39 8.83 14.30
C ASP A 62 7.07 9.22 12.97
N VAL A 63 7.52 8.24 12.17
CA VAL A 63 8.03 8.47 10.81
C VAL A 63 6.98 9.16 9.92
N MET A 64 5.72 8.82 10.13
CA MET A 64 4.58 9.43 9.44
C MET A 64 4.15 10.77 10.07
N SER A 65 4.84 11.21 11.12
CA SER A 65 4.64 12.47 11.84
C SER A 65 3.19 12.65 12.32
N GLY A 66 2.55 11.55 12.73
CA GLY A 66 1.14 11.56 13.14
C GLY A 66 0.16 12.08 12.08
N ASN A 67 0.56 12.08 10.80
CA ASN A 67 -0.25 12.64 9.74
C ASN A 67 -0.94 11.54 8.92
N ARG A 68 -2.28 11.63 8.83
CA ARG A 68 -3.12 10.62 8.19
C ARG A 68 -3.15 10.68 6.66
N TYR A 69 -2.63 11.75 6.04
CA TYR A 69 -2.81 12.02 4.62
C TYR A 69 -1.69 11.46 3.74
N TYR A 70 -1.41 10.16 3.90
CA TYR A 70 -0.50 9.39 3.05
C TYR A 70 -1.23 8.25 2.34
N LYS A 71 -0.63 7.68 1.29
CA LYS A 71 -1.19 6.52 0.56
C LYS A 71 -1.48 5.33 1.49
N VAL A 72 -0.67 5.16 2.52
CA VAL A 72 -0.91 4.26 3.66
C VAL A 72 -0.88 5.07 4.95
N ASN A 73 -1.95 4.99 5.74
CA ASN A 73 -2.14 5.78 6.94
C ASN A 73 -1.97 4.94 8.22
N ALA A 74 -0.94 5.27 9.01
CA ALA A 74 -0.64 4.65 10.29
C ALA A 74 -1.53 5.15 11.45
N CYS A 75 -2.08 6.37 11.39
CA CYS A 75 -2.92 6.94 12.44
C CYS A 75 -4.23 6.17 12.65
N SER A 76 -4.65 5.37 11.67
CA SER A 76 -5.85 4.51 11.81
C SER A 76 -5.66 3.39 12.84
N TYR A 77 -4.42 3.01 13.16
CA TYR A 77 -4.15 1.97 14.13
C TYR A 77 -4.56 2.36 15.55
N SER A 78 -4.26 3.58 16.00
CA SER A 78 -4.61 4.03 17.36
C SER A 78 -6.13 4.07 17.60
N ARG A 79 -6.91 4.39 16.55
CA ARG A 79 -8.37 4.56 16.64
C ARG A 79 -9.16 3.28 16.37
N HIS A 80 -8.71 2.48 15.40
CA HIS A 80 -9.49 1.37 14.85
C HIS A 80 -8.74 0.04 14.83
N ARG A 81 -7.46 0.03 15.24
CA ARG A 81 -6.58 -1.14 15.13
C ARG A 81 -6.49 -1.68 13.70
N THR A 82 -6.45 -0.78 12.72
CA THR A 82 -6.36 -1.09 11.28
C THR A 82 -5.15 -0.43 10.61
N ILE A 83 -4.80 -0.87 9.41
CA ILE A 83 -4.04 -0.10 8.42
C ILE A 83 -5.02 0.44 7.38
N GLU A 84 -4.95 1.74 7.07
CA GLU A 84 -5.80 2.35 6.06
C GLU A 84 -5.03 2.62 4.76
N PHE A 85 -5.49 2.02 3.66
CA PHE A 85 -5.00 2.28 2.31
C PHE A 85 -5.89 3.32 1.62
N ARG A 86 -5.27 4.41 1.17
CA ARG A 86 -5.92 5.65 0.72
C ARG A 86 -5.64 5.99 -0.76
N GLN A 87 -4.80 5.22 -1.44
CA GLN A 87 -4.36 5.57 -2.80
C GLN A 87 -5.45 5.36 -3.87
N HIS A 88 -6.23 4.28 -3.79
CA HIS A 88 -7.24 3.99 -4.80
C HIS A 88 -8.35 5.06 -4.80
N GLN A 89 -8.76 5.50 -5.99
CA GLN A 89 -9.86 6.44 -6.15
C GLN A 89 -11.20 5.80 -5.75
N GLY A 90 -12.21 6.62 -5.41
CA GLY A 90 -13.58 6.12 -5.31
C GLY A 90 -14.01 5.47 -6.63
N SER A 91 -14.71 4.35 -6.55
CA SER A 91 -15.24 3.61 -7.71
C SER A 91 -16.53 2.91 -7.32
N THR A 92 -17.43 2.74 -8.28
CA THR A 92 -18.62 1.88 -8.19
C THR A 92 -18.47 0.57 -8.96
N ASP A 93 -17.41 0.47 -9.79
CA ASP A 93 -17.06 -0.73 -10.53
C ASP A 93 -16.55 -1.82 -9.59
N PHE A 94 -17.28 -2.94 -9.58
CA PHE A 94 -17.01 -4.09 -8.71
C PHE A 94 -15.63 -4.70 -8.94
N GLU A 95 -15.20 -4.87 -10.20
CA GLU A 95 -13.93 -5.52 -10.50
C GLU A 95 -12.74 -4.70 -10.00
N LYS A 96 -12.76 -3.37 -10.19
CA LYS A 96 -11.76 -2.47 -9.62
C LYS A 96 -11.69 -2.58 -8.10
N ILE A 97 -12.85 -2.52 -7.45
CA ILE A 97 -12.93 -2.55 -5.98
C ILE A 97 -12.42 -3.90 -5.46
N SER A 98 -12.90 -5.01 -6.04
CA SER A 98 -12.54 -6.37 -5.63
C SER A 98 -11.04 -6.63 -5.81
N ASN A 99 -10.46 -6.29 -6.96
CA ASN A 99 -9.02 -6.44 -7.20
C ASN A 99 -8.19 -5.57 -6.26
N TRP A 100 -8.61 -4.33 -5.96
CA TRP A 100 -7.87 -3.48 -5.01
C TRP A 100 -7.94 -4.00 -3.57
N VAL A 101 -9.12 -4.46 -3.12
CA VAL A 101 -9.27 -5.09 -1.80
C VAL A 101 -8.39 -6.33 -1.70
N ASN A 102 -8.41 -7.20 -2.70
CA ASN A 102 -7.57 -8.40 -2.76
C ASN A 102 -6.07 -8.06 -2.77
N PHE A 103 -5.65 -7.04 -3.52
CA PHE A 103 -4.26 -6.58 -3.55
C PHE A 103 -3.78 -6.22 -2.15
N CYS A 104 -4.51 -5.36 -1.43
CA CYS A 104 -4.07 -4.94 -0.10
C CYS A 104 -4.14 -6.07 0.94
N ALA A 105 -5.16 -6.95 0.86
CA ALA A 105 -5.25 -8.11 1.75
C ALA A 105 -4.07 -9.05 1.56
N LYS A 106 -3.69 -9.32 0.29
CA LYS A 106 -2.53 -10.13 -0.05
C LYS A 106 -1.21 -9.47 0.34
N LEU A 107 -1.08 -8.15 0.16
CA LEU A 107 0.07 -7.41 0.64
C LEU A 107 0.24 -7.56 2.16
N VAL A 108 -0.83 -7.36 2.94
CA VAL A 108 -0.78 -7.51 4.40
C VAL A 108 -0.44 -8.94 4.80
N ALA A 109 -1.07 -9.94 4.16
CA ALA A 109 -0.78 -11.35 4.42
C ALA A 109 0.69 -11.72 4.09
N TRP A 110 1.20 -11.26 2.96
CA TRP A 110 2.57 -11.50 2.51
C TRP A 110 3.60 -10.81 3.42
N SER A 111 3.29 -9.60 3.89
CA SER A 111 4.15 -8.80 4.78
C SER A 111 4.35 -9.41 6.16
N LYS A 112 3.53 -10.40 6.56
CA LYS A 112 3.73 -11.14 7.81
C LYS A 112 5.04 -11.92 7.89
N LYS A 113 5.60 -12.29 6.74
CA LYS A 113 6.82 -13.12 6.66
C LYS A 113 7.87 -12.58 5.70
N ASN A 114 7.53 -11.54 4.93
CA ASN A 114 8.37 -11.09 3.82
C ASN A 114 8.50 -9.58 3.81
N VAL A 115 9.71 -9.13 3.45
CA VAL A 115 10.00 -7.74 3.13
C VAL A 115 10.75 -7.69 1.80
N LEU A 116 10.28 -6.84 0.89
CA LEU A 116 10.96 -6.56 -0.38
C LEU A 116 12.32 -5.91 -0.07
N GLN A 117 13.37 -6.29 -0.81
CA GLN A 117 14.71 -5.74 -0.60
C GLN A 117 14.95 -4.48 -1.44
N ALA A 118 14.35 -4.41 -2.62
CA ALA A 118 14.48 -3.29 -3.55
C ALA A 118 13.10 -2.82 -4.03
N GLU A 119 13.09 -1.69 -4.73
CA GLU A 119 11.92 -1.20 -5.46
C GLU A 119 11.47 -2.21 -6.51
N VAL A 120 10.15 -2.37 -6.65
CA VAL A 120 9.53 -3.24 -7.65
C VAL A 120 9.19 -2.40 -8.86
N THR A 121 9.67 -2.82 -10.04
CA THR A 121 9.62 -1.99 -11.25
C THR A 121 8.56 -2.47 -12.24
N SER A 122 8.10 -3.71 -12.12
CA SER A 122 7.07 -4.29 -12.98
C SER A 122 5.96 -4.98 -12.19
N ILE A 123 4.74 -4.98 -12.75
CA ILE A 123 3.59 -5.73 -12.19
C ILE A 123 3.90 -7.23 -12.13
N ASP A 124 4.75 -7.73 -13.04
CA ASP A 124 5.18 -9.14 -13.06
C ASP A 124 6.01 -9.55 -11.85
N GLU A 125 6.72 -8.61 -11.26
CA GLU A 125 7.62 -8.83 -10.13
C GLU A 125 6.87 -8.83 -8.79
N ILE A 126 5.57 -8.51 -8.77
CA ILE A 126 4.78 -8.50 -7.54
C ILE A 126 4.56 -9.95 -7.07
N PRO A 127 5.12 -10.35 -5.92
CA PRO A 127 5.29 -11.77 -5.57
C PRO A 127 3.99 -12.42 -5.05
N PHE A 128 3.04 -11.63 -4.56
CA PHE A 128 1.81 -12.13 -3.96
C PHE A 128 0.59 -12.11 -4.91
N LEU A 129 0.78 -11.70 -6.17
CA LEU A 129 -0.29 -11.68 -7.17
C LEU A 129 -0.24 -12.90 -8.06
N THR A 130 -1.41 -13.42 -8.39
CA THR A 130 -1.61 -14.46 -9.41
C THR A 130 -1.46 -13.89 -10.82
N THR A 131 -1.27 -14.76 -11.82
CA THR A 131 -1.25 -14.35 -13.23
C THR A 131 -2.50 -13.59 -13.64
N LYS A 132 -3.69 -14.00 -13.16
CA LYS A 132 -4.95 -13.33 -13.46
C LYS A 132 -4.98 -11.89 -12.91
N GLU A 133 -4.56 -11.70 -11.67
CA GLU A 133 -4.52 -10.37 -11.03
C GLU A 133 -3.48 -9.47 -11.69
N LYS A 134 -2.31 -10.01 -12.03
CA LYS A 134 -1.28 -9.28 -12.79
C LYS A 134 -1.83 -8.81 -14.13
N SER A 135 -2.52 -9.67 -14.88
CA SER A 135 -3.17 -9.31 -16.15
C SER A 135 -4.20 -8.19 -15.98
N PHE A 136 -5.02 -8.23 -14.93
CA PHE A 136 -5.97 -7.15 -14.63
C PHE A 136 -5.27 -5.81 -14.42
N PHE A 137 -4.24 -5.75 -13.56
CA PHE A 137 -3.53 -4.50 -13.29
C PHE A 137 -2.75 -4.00 -14.51
N LYS A 138 -2.22 -4.88 -15.35
CA LYS A 138 -1.58 -4.51 -16.62
C LYS A 138 -2.55 -3.86 -17.60
N GLN A 139 -3.72 -4.48 -17.82
CA GLN A 139 -4.76 -3.90 -18.67
C GLN A 139 -5.20 -2.53 -18.17
N ARG A 140 -5.34 -2.41 -16.84
CA ARG A 140 -5.66 -1.14 -16.20
C ARG A 140 -4.56 -0.08 -16.38
N ALA A 141 -3.29 -0.46 -16.27
CA ALA A 141 -2.17 0.44 -16.50
C ALA A 141 -2.17 0.95 -17.95
N GLU A 142 -2.45 0.09 -18.92
CA GLU A 142 -2.55 0.47 -20.34
C GLU A 142 -3.63 1.52 -20.59
N ILE A 143 -4.82 1.36 -20.00
CA ILE A 143 -5.93 2.31 -20.13
C ILE A 143 -5.59 3.69 -19.54
N LEU A 144 -4.67 3.74 -18.57
CA LEU A 144 -4.31 4.94 -17.82
C LEU A 144 -2.95 5.53 -18.23
N ARG A 145 -2.35 5.06 -19.33
CA ARG A 145 -1.16 5.66 -19.93
C ARG A 145 -1.44 7.07 -20.44
#